data_AF-A0A7Y7NTJ7-F1
#
_entry.id   AF-A0A7Y7NTJ7-F1
#
_cell.length_a   1.000
_cell.length_b   1.000
_cell.length_c   1.000
_cell.angle_alpha   90.00
_cell.angle_beta   90.00
_cell.angle_gamma   90.00
#
_symmetry.space_group_name_H-M   'P 1'
#
loop_
_entity.id
_entity.type
_entity.pdbx_description
1 polymer ?
#
loop_
_entity_poly.entity_id
_entity_poly.type
_entity_poly.pdbx_seq_one_letter_code
_entity_poly.pdbx_strand_id
1 'polypeptide(L)'
;MKYFVITFITSLFICSCNLKTKENSFKNDIFLVNNGGCVYKDTIQIESVGNNLFKDKSGNLYFKTVDNSQEGKPMPLLISRLYNSCEGDSTYDLSRNIDSKTFRNLGYNQYKDKKNVFFYQEMLDGGNIIISGADAKTYTVIPHSFYGKDNANVYYQGHEIKIADPASFEGVFKIIETKNGFDTIFRYAKDSKYYYDGGDTCSKKIAEEY
;
A
#
# COMPACT_ATOMS: atom_id res chain seq x y z
N MET A 1 -39.71 -49.99 -44.92
CA MET A 1 -38.46 -49.24 -45.17
C MET A 1 -38.73 -47.76 -44.94
N LYS A 2 -38.17 -47.21 -43.85
CA LYS A 2 -37.83 -45.81 -43.53
C LYS A 2 -38.07 -45.56 -42.03
N TYR A 3 -36.97 -45.70 -41.31
CA TYR A 3 -36.81 -45.39 -39.90
C TYR A 3 -36.90 -43.88 -39.68
N PHE A 4 -37.63 -43.44 -38.66
CA PHE A 4 -37.49 -42.11 -38.07
C PHE A 4 -36.61 -42.25 -36.83
N VAL A 5 -35.41 -41.68 -36.92
CA VAL A 5 -34.42 -41.65 -35.85
C VAL A 5 -34.84 -40.59 -34.83
N ILE A 6 -35.03 -41.01 -33.59
CA ILE A 6 -35.19 -40.15 -32.42
C ILE A 6 -33.80 -39.70 -32.00
N THR A 7 -33.46 -38.45 -32.29
CA THR A 7 -32.19 -37.87 -31.82
C THR A 7 -32.36 -37.39 -30.38
N PHE A 8 -31.81 -38.15 -29.43
CA PHE A 8 -31.58 -37.72 -28.06
C PHE A 8 -30.55 -36.59 -28.06
N ILE A 9 -30.96 -35.37 -27.71
CA ILE A 9 -30.02 -34.31 -27.31
C ILE A 9 -29.74 -34.51 -25.82
N THR A 10 -28.68 -35.26 -25.52
CA THR A 10 -28.04 -35.27 -24.21
C THR A 10 -27.29 -33.95 -24.06
N SER A 11 -27.94 -32.93 -23.48
CA SER A 11 -27.24 -31.71 -23.11
C SER A 11 -26.31 -32.03 -21.94
N LEU A 12 -25.02 -32.10 -22.28
CA LEU A 12 -23.86 -32.12 -21.40
C LEU A 12 -24.11 -31.30 -20.12
N PHE A 13 -24.08 -31.97 -18.98
CA PHE A 13 -23.70 -31.36 -17.72
C PHE A 13 -22.28 -30.80 -17.91
N ILE A 14 -22.16 -29.53 -18.25
CA ILE A 14 -20.90 -28.81 -18.11
C ILE A 14 -20.72 -28.66 -16.61
N CYS A 15 -20.03 -29.63 -16.01
CA CYS A 15 -19.42 -29.49 -14.71
C CYS A 15 -18.58 -28.22 -14.78
N SER A 16 -19.14 -27.13 -14.27
CA SER A 16 -18.41 -25.88 -14.12
C SER A 16 -17.41 -26.19 -13.01
N CYS A 17 -16.21 -26.59 -13.41
CA CYS A 17 -15.04 -26.49 -12.56
C CYS A 17 -14.96 -25.03 -12.13
N ASN A 18 -15.53 -24.74 -10.96
CA ASN A 18 -15.08 -23.62 -10.16
C ASN A 18 -13.57 -23.81 -10.05
N LEU A 19 -12.81 -23.01 -10.79
CA LEU A 19 -11.43 -22.75 -10.48
C LEU A 19 -11.45 -22.24 -9.05
N LYS A 20 -11.26 -23.15 -8.10
CA LYS A 20 -10.79 -22.80 -6.77
C LYS A 20 -9.58 -21.91 -7.02
N THR A 21 -9.73 -20.63 -6.71
CA THR A 21 -8.61 -19.71 -6.57
C THR A 21 -7.57 -20.48 -5.78
N LYS A 22 -6.40 -20.74 -6.40
CA LYS A 22 -5.29 -21.45 -5.76
C LYS A 22 -5.14 -20.87 -4.35
N GLU A 23 -5.43 -21.67 -3.32
CA GLU A 23 -4.94 -21.41 -1.96
C GLU A 23 -3.42 -21.30 -2.12
N ASN A 24 -2.90 -20.07 -2.18
CA ASN A 24 -1.47 -19.85 -2.20
C ASN A 24 -0.98 -20.11 -0.77
N SER A 25 -0.79 -21.38 -0.43
CA SER A 25 0.00 -21.73 0.73
C SER A 25 1.41 -21.17 0.51
N PHE A 26 1.81 -20.15 1.25
CA PHE A 26 3.23 -19.78 1.31
C PHE A 26 3.94 -20.90 2.08
N LYS A 27 4.69 -21.74 1.36
CA LYS A 27 5.55 -22.74 1.96
C LYS A 27 6.92 -22.10 2.22
N ASN A 28 7.29 -22.13 3.51
CA ASN A 28 8.62 -21.91 4.10
C ASN A 28 9.07 -20.44 4.24
N ASP A 29 9.68 -20.17 5.40
CA ASP A 29 10.46 -18.97 5.79
C ASP A 29 9.72 -17.63 5.84
N ILE A 30 8.55 -17.61 6.48
CA ILE A 30 7.77 -16.39 6.67
C ILE A 30 8.08 -15.80 8.03
N PHE A 31 8.47 -14.53 8.04
CA PHE A 31 8.61 -13.76 9.26
C PHE A 31 7.32 -12.95 9.48
N LEU A 32 6.72 -13.11 10.65
CA LEU A 32 5.56 -12.34 11.08
C LEU A 32 6.04 -11.23 12.00
N VAL A 33 5.90 -9.98 11.59
CA VAL A 33 6.12 -8.83 12.47
C VAL A 33 4.83 -8.57 13.24
N ASN A 34 4.86 -8.79 14.54
CA ASN A 34 3.73 -8.59 15.45
C ASN A 34 4.15 -7.78 16.70
N ASN A 35 3.24 -7.66 17.67
CA ASN A 35 3.45 -6.87 18.88
C ASN A 35 4.59 -7.37 19.78
N GLY A 36 5.03 -8.63 19.63
CA GLY A 36 6.14 -9.24 20.37
C GLY A 36 7.45 -9.32 19.59
N GLY A 37 7.53 -8.70 18.39
CA GLY A 37 8.69 -8.74 17.51
C GLY A 37 8.47 -9.63 16.28
N CYS A 38 9.56 -10.16 15.73
CA CYS A 38 9.53 -11.03 14.56
C CYS A 38 9.40 -12.50 14.99
N VAL A 39 8.32 -13.16 14.56
CA VAL A 39 8.08 -14.58 14.82
C VAL A 39 8.26 -15.36 13.52
N TYR A 40 9.12 -16.37 13.54
CA TYR A 40 9.28 -17.30 12.43
C TYR A 40 8.08 -18.25 12.35
N LYS A 41 7.54 -18.44 11.15
CA LYS A 41 6.51 -19.45 10.86
C LYS A 41 6.86 -20.28 9.63
N ASP A 42 6.86 -21.59 9.82
CA ASP A 42 7.08 -22.59 8.75
C ASP A 42 6.05 -22.43 7.62
N THR A 43 4.78 -22.24 7.98
CA THR A 43 3.68 -22.12 7.02
C THR A 43 2.54 -21.31 7.63
N ILE A 44 1.94 -20.44 6.82
CA ILE A 44 0.65 -19.80 7.11
C ILE A 44 -0.23 -19.87 5.86
N GLN A 45 -1.51 -20.20 6.05
CA GLN A 45 -2.49 -20.22 4.98
C GLN A 45 -3.15 -18.85 4.91
N ILE A 46 -2.89 -18.12 3.84
CA ILE A 46 -3.42 -16.77 3.61
C ILE A 46 -3.98 -16.65 2.20
N GLU A 47 -5.03 -15.86 2.06
CA GLU A 47 -5.60 -15.46 0.77
C GLU A 47 -5.36 -13.98 0.52
N SER A 48 -5.15 -13.61 -0.75
CA SER A 48 -4.98 -12.21 -1.11
C SER A 48 -6.31 -11.47 -1.00
N VAL A 49 -6.30 -10.32 -0.33
CA VAL A 49 -7.39 -9.33 -0.33
C VAL A 49 -7.15 -8.28 -1.41
N GLY A 50 -5.91 -8.14 -1.89
CA GLY A 50 -5.46 -7.14 -2.86
C GLY A 50 -4.66 -6.02 -2.20
N ASN A 51 -3.96 -5.20 -3.02
CA ASN A 51 -3.14 -4.08 -2.53
C ASN A 51 -2.11 -4.50 -1.46
N ASN A 52 -1.44 -5.64 -1.67
CA ASN A 52 -0.51 -6.29 -0.74
C ASN A 52 -1.11 -6.75 0.60
N LEU A 53 -2.44 -6.63 0.79
CA LEU A 53 -3.14 -7.12 1.96
C LEU A 53 -3.55 -8.59 1.77
N PHE A 54 -3.36 -9.39 2.80
CA PHE A 54 -3.66 -10.81 2.88
C PHE A 54 -4.42 -11.09 4.17
N LYS A 55 -5.15 -12.21 4.18
CA LYS A 55 -5.99 -12.60 5.31
C LYS A 55 -5.88 -14.10 5.56
N ASP A 56 -5.81 -14.52 6.82
CA ASP A 56 -5.84 -15.94 7.19
C ASP A 56 -7.28 -16.47 7.37
N LYS A 57 -7.39 -17.77 7.68
CA LYS A 57 -8.68 -18.45 7.91
C LYS A 57 -9.44 -17.92 9.14
N SER A 58 -8.74 -17.30 10.08
CA SER A 58 -9.31 -16.69 11.29
C SER A 58 -9.74 -15.24 11.07
N GLY A 59 -9.39 -14.66 9.91
CA GLY A 59 -9.70 -13.28 9.56
C GLY A 59 -8.61 -12.26 9.92
N ASN A 60 -7.45 -12.69 10.42
CA ASN A 60 -6.34 -11.79 10.71
C ASN A 60 -5.74 -11.25 9.41
N LEU A 61 -5.38 -9.96 9.42
CA LEU A 61 -4.82 -9.26 8.27
C LEU A 61 -3.31 -9.16 8.34
N TYR A 62 -2.69 -9.25 7.15
CA TYR A 62 -1.25 -9.15 6.97
C TYR A 62 -0.96 -8.28 5.75
N PHE A 63 -0.02 -7.35 5.88
CA PHE A 63 0.55 -6.66 4.74
C PHE A 63 1.82 -7.38 4.31
N LYS A 64 1.86 -7.80 3.05
CA LYS A 64 2.97 -8.56 2.50
C LYS A 64 4.04 -7.65 1.92
N THR A 65 5.28 -7.89 2.32
CA THR A 65 6.47 -7.20 1.86
C THR A 65 7.67 -8.17 1.81
N VAL A 66 8.88 -7.65 1.64
CA VAL A 66 10.13 -8.40 1.53
C VAL A 66 11.18 -7.70 2.39
N ASP A 67 11.84 -8.49 3.23
CA ASP A 67 13.07 -8.11 3.92
C ASP A 67 14.25 -8.35 2.96
N ASN A 68 14.99 -7.29 2.66
CA ASN A 68 16.18 -7.24 1.81
C ASN A 68 17.45 -6.87 2.62
N SER A 69 17.41 -7.00 3.96
CA SER A 69 18.53 -6.67 4.84
C SER A 69 19.76 -7.55 4.60
N GLN A 70 19.56 -8.73 4.00
CA GLN A 70 20.63 -9.58 3.50
C GLN A 70 20.73 -9.49 1.98
N GLU A 71 21.89 -9.02 1.50
CA GLU A 71 22.17 -8.90 0.07
C GLU A 71 21.99 -10.24 -0.66
N GLY A 72 21.24 -10.21 -1.77
CA GLY A 72 20.96 -11.38 -2.60
C GLY A 72 20.04 -12.42 -1.96
N LYS A 73 19.47 -12.14 -0.78
CA LYS A 73 18.59 -13.06 -0.03
C LYS A 73 17.30 -12.36 0.40
N PRO A 74 16.41 -12.02 -0.56
CA PRO A 74 15.10 -11.46 -0.22
C PRO A 74 14.27 -12.49 0.56
N MET A 75 13.73 -12.07 1.70
CA MET A 75 12.95 -12.92 2.60
C MET A 75 11.50 -12.43 2.66
N PRO A 76 10.49 -13.28 2.41
CA PRO A 76 9.09 -12.88 2.51
C PRO A 76 8.72 -12.45 3.94
N LEU A 77 8.13 -11.27 4.07
CA LEU A 77 7.72 -10.70 5.36
C LEU A 77 6.22 -10.39 5.36
N LEU A 78 5.56 -10.70 6.47
CA LEU A 78 4.17 -10.32 6.72
C LEU A 78 4.11 -9.40 7.95
N ILE A 79 3.70 -8.17 7.72
CA ILE A 79 3.46 -7.18 8.78
C ILE A 79 2.03 -7.36 9.27
N SER A 80 1.82 -7.49 10.57
CA SER A 80 0.48 -7.59 11.18
C SER A 80 0.15 -6.41 12.10
N ARG A 81 1.08 -5.47 12.28
CA ARG A 81 0.92 -4.28 13.12
C ARG A 81 1.08 -3.00 12.30
N LEU A 82 0.40 -1.95 12.71
CA LEU A 82 0.70 -0.59 12.28
C LEU A 82 1.80 -0.02 13.18
N TYR A 83 2.69 0.76 12.60
CA TYR A 83 3.58 1.63 13.33
C TYR A 83 2.82 2.89 13.73
N ASN A 84 2.81 3.18 15.03
CA ASN A 84 2.54 4.51 15.53
C ASN A 84 3.86 5.07 16.07
N SER A 85 4.09 6.37 15.87
CA SER A 85 5.31 7.08 16.31
C SER A 85 5.57 7.05 17.82
N CYS A 86 4.73 6.37 18.61
CA CYS A 86 4.93 6.09 20.02
C CYS A 86 5.32 4.61 20.14
N GLU A 87 6.62 4.34 20.28
CA GLU A 87 7.12 2.99 20.52
C GLU A 87 6.38 2.33 21.69
N GLY A 88 5.58 1.31 21.41
CA GLY A 88 5.04 0.41 22.43
C GLY A 88 3.53 0.27 22.53
N ASP A 89 2.70 0.94 21.70
CA ASP A 89 1.27 0.68 21.75
C ASP A 89 0.88 -0.58 20.97
N SER A 90 0.81 -1.70 21.70
CA SER A 90 0.35 -3.00 21.21
C SER A 90 -1.11 -3.06 20.72
N THR A 91 -1.85 -1.95 20.72
CA THR A 91 -3.27 -1.92 20.30
C THR A 91 -3.48 -1.74 18.79
N TYR A 92 -2.43 -1.40 18.03
CA TYR A 92 -2.51 -1.08 16.60
C TYR A 92 -2.27 -2.28 15.67
N ASP A 93 -3.11 -3.32 15.75
CA ASP A 93 -3.14 -4.44 14.78
C ASP A 93 -3.86 -4.03 13.48
N LEU A 94 -3.36 -4.46 12.32
CA LEU A 94 -4.01 -4.25 11.01
C LEU A 94 -5.46 -4.76 11.01
N SER A 95 -5.69 -5.92 11.60
CA SER A 95 -6.98 -6.62 11.60
C SER A 95 -8.11 -5.81 12.25
N ARG A 96 -7.75 -4.94 13.19
CA ARG A 96 -8.69 -4.07 13.92
C ARG A 96 -8.84 -2.69 13.29
N ASN A 97 -7.82 -2.22 12.59
CA ASN A 97 -7.71 -0.83 12.15
C ASN A 97 -7.87 -0.62 10.64
N ILE A 98 -7.84 -1.69 9.84
CA ILE A 98 -8.03 -1.64 8.39
C ILE A 98 -9.42 -2.19 8.01
N ASP A 99 -10.20 -1.36 7.31
CA ASP A 99 -11.36 -1.86 6.54
C ASP A 99 -10.88 -2.44 5.21
N SER A 100 -10.59 -3.75 5.25
CA SER A 100 -10.04 -4.51 4.14
C SER A 100 -10.89 -4.50 2.87
N LYS A 101 -12.22 -4.27 2.97
CA LYS A 101 -13.11 -4.18 1.80
C LYS A 101 -12.89 -2.90 1.01
N THR A 102 -12.58 -1.82 1.73
CA THR A 102 -12.38 -0.48 1.16
C THR A 102 -10.91 -0.09 1.03
N PHE A 103 -9.99 -0.94 1.48
CA PHE A 103 -8.55 -0.71 1.37
C PHE A 103 -8.09 -0.65 -0.10
N ARG A 104 -7.37 0.41 -0.47
CA ARG A 104 -6.89 0.69 -1.84
C ARG A 104 -5.47 1.27 -1.81
N ASN A 105 -4.67 0.88 -2.80
CA ASN A 105 -3.39 1.52 -3.11
C ASN A 105 -3.65 2.81 -3.90
N LEU A 106 -3.03 3.91 -3.48
CA LEU A 106 -3.12 5.23 -4.12
C LEU A 106 -1.88 5.60 -4.94
N GLY A 107 -0.86 4.76 -4.95
CA GLY A 107 0.46 5.02 -5.52
C GLY A 107 1.42 5.64 -4.49
N TYR A 108 2.72 5.63 -4.81
CA TYR A 108 3.78 6.25 -4.01
C TYR A 108 3.71 5.87 -2.51
N ASN A 109 3.56 4.56 -2.25
CA ASN A 109 3.47 3.98 -0.92
C ASN A 109 2.29 4.47 -0.05
N GLN A 110 1.32 5.14 -0.64
CA GLN A 110 0.14 5.64 0.06
C GLN A 110 -1.05 4.71 -0.19
N TYR A 111 -1.81 4.47 0.87
CA TYR A 111 -3.00 3.62 0.86
C TYR A 111 -4.11 4.32 1.64
N LYS A 112 -5.36 3.94 1.38
CA LYS A 112 -6.47 4.33 2.25
C LYS A 112 -7.53 3.27 2.33
N ASP A 113 -8.29 3.33 3.41
CA ASP A 113 -9.62 2.74 3.48
C ASP A 113 -10.67 3.84 3.66
N LYS A 114 -11.91 3.48 3.99
CA LYS A 114 -12.99 4.48 4.16
C LYS A 114 -12.82 5.42 5.36
N LYS A 115 -11.93 5.10 6.31
CA LYS A 115 -11.73 5.84 7.57
C LYS A 115 -10.33 6.43 7.68
N ASN A 116 -9.32 5.70 7.23
CA ASN A 116 -7.92 5.96 7.53
C ASN A 116 -7.09 6.06 6.25
N VAL A 117 -6.03 6.85 6.33
CA VAL A 117 -4.95 6.91 5.36
C VAL A 117 -3.71 6.27 5.97
N PHE A 118 -2.99 5.51 5.15
CA PHE A 118 -1.82 4.77 5.55
C PHE A 118 -0.65 5.07 4.62
N PHE A 119 0.56 5.05 5.18
CA PHE A 119 1.80 5.13 4.43
C PHE A 119 2.65 3.90 4.70
N TYR A 120 3.09 3.21 3.66
CA TYR A 120 4.06 2.13 3.77
C TYR A 120 5.48 2.71 3.70
N GLN A 121 6.14 2.81 4.84
CA GLN A 121 7.53 3.21 4.93
C GLN A 121 8.41 2.01 4.63
N GLU A 122 8.92 1.95 3.40
CA GLU A 122 9.84 0.91 2.97
C GLU A 122 11.20 1.07 3.68
N MET A 123 11.72 -0.03 4.21
CA MET A 123 13.04 -0.12 4.84
C MET A 123 13.69 -1.45 4.40
N LEU A 124 15.01 -1.57 4.59
CA LEU A 124 15.74 -2.79 4.21
C LEU A 124 15.18 -4.04 4.89
N ASP A 125 14.70 -3.94 6.13
CA ASP A 125 14.10 -5.03 6.90
C ASP A 125 12.60 -5.25 6.61
N GLY A 126 12.09 -4.70 5.49
CA GLY A 126 10.70 -4.84 5.05
C GLY A 126 9.76 -3.75 5.56
N GLY A 127 10.23 -2.82 6.38
CA GLY A 127 9.53 -1.56 6.65
C GLY A 127 8.29 -1.67 7.54
N ASN A 128 7.49 -0.59 7.52
CA ASN A 128 6.38 -0.38 8.44
C ASN A 128 5.17 0.26 7.75
N ILE A 129 3.98 0.08 8.31
CA ILE A 129 2.77 0.80 7.87
C ILE A 129 2.39 1.83 8.91
N ILE A 130 2.42 3.10 8.53
CA ILE A 130 2.09 4.25 9.36
C ILE A 130 0.64 4.65 9.12
N ILE A 131 -0.10 4.98 10.17
CA ILE A 131 -1.40 5.65 10.07
C ILE A 131 -1.20 7.16 10.17
N SER A 132 -1.59 7.93 9.15
CA SER A 132 -1.23 9.35 9.06
C SER A 132 -2.15 10.30 9.85
N GLY A 133 -3.32 9.82 10.29
CA GLY A 133 -4.35 10.65 10.92
C GLY A 133 -5.09 11.59 9.96
N ALA A 134 -4.83 11.49 8.65
CA ALA A 134 -5.49 12.30 7.63
C ALA A 134 -6.96 11.95 7.43
N ASP A 135 -7.76 12.93 7.00
CA ASP A 135 -9.16 12.70 6.61
C ASP A 135 -9.20 11.92 5.27
N ALA A 136 -9.42 10.61 5.38
CA ALA A 136 -9.48 9.69 4.25
C ALA A 136 -10.53 10.06 3.18
N LYS A 137 -11.59 10.78 3.56
CA LYS A 137 -12.65 11.20 2.64
C LYS A 137 -12.14 12.26 1.67
N THR A 138 -11.31 13.19 2.16
CA THR A 138 -10.79 14.31 1.36
C THR A 138 -9.34 14.14 0.93
N TYR A 139 -8.67 13.08 1.42
CA TYR A 139 -7.27 12.83 1.11
C TYR A 139 -7.02 12.58 -0.38
N THR A 140 -6.01 13.28 -0.90
CA THR A 140 -5.49 13.19 -2.26
C THR A 140 -3.97 13.07 -2.24
N VAL A 141 -3.43 12.26 -3.15
CA VAL A 141 -1.99 12.11 -3.35
C VAL A 141 -1.52 13.21 -4.29
N ILE A 142 -0.39 13.85 -3.98
CA ILE A 142 0.30 14.70 -4.94
C ILE A 142 0.99 13.77 -5.96
N PRO A 143 0.66 13.84 -7.26
CA PRO A 143 1.19 12.93 -8.26
C PRO A 143 2.72 12.79 -8.20
N HIS A 144 3.27 11.65 -8.59
CA HIS A 144 4.72 11.48 -8.71
C HIS A 144 5.53 11.67 -7.41
N SER A 145 4.89 11.68 -6.24
CA SER A 145 5.54 12.09 -4.99
C SER A 145 5.04 11.33 -3.75
N PHE A 146 5.80 11.43 -2.66
CA PHE A 146 5.42 10.95 -1.33
C PHE A 146 4.60 11.97 -0.52
N TYR A 147 4.17 13.06 -1.16
CA TYR A 147 3.25 14.00 -0.54
C TYR A 147 1.80 13.58 -0.75
N GLY A 148 0.97 13.94 0.21
CA GLY A 148 -0.48 13.94 0.06
C GLY A 148 -1.09 15.02 0.94
N LYS A 149 -2.35 15.31 0.72
CA LYS A 149 -3.07 16.32 1.50
C LYS A 149 -4.53 15.96 1.64
N ASP A 150 -5.11 16.37 2.76
CA ASP A 150 -6.55 16.48 2.91
C ASP A 150 -6.95 17.98 2.90
N ASN A 151 -8.19 18.30 3.25
CA ASN A 151 -8.65 19.69 3.24
C ASN A 151 -8.02 20.57 4.33
N ALA A 152 -7.44 19.98 5.38
CA ALA A 152 -6.95 20.67 6.56
C ALA A 152 -5.43 20.61 6.70
N ASN A 153 -4.78 19.57 6.17
CA ASN A 153 -3.38 19.26 6.42
C ASN A 153 -2.66 18.74 5.18
N VAL A 154 -1.33 18.90 5.19
CA VAL A 154 -0.42 18.30 4.21
C VAL A 154 0.46 17.28 4.92
N TYR A 155 0.82 16.22 4.20
CA TYR A 155 1.59 15.10 4.71
C TYR A 155 2.76 14.77 3.78
N TYR A 156 3.89 14.38 4.35
CA TYR A 156 5.01 13.77 3.65
C TYR A 156 5.36 12.44 4.31
N GLN A 157 5.39 11.35 3.52
CA GLN A 157 5.66 10.00 4.03
C GLN A 157 4.76 9.59 5.21
N GLY A 158 3.50 10.03 5.19
CA GLY A 158 2.51 9.77 6.24
C GLY A 158 2.62 10.67 7.47
N HIS A 159 3.58 11.58 7.53
CA HIS A 159 3.74 12.53 8.64
C HIS A 159 3.21 13.91 8.26
N GLU A 160 2.46 14.55 9.17
CA GLU A 160 1.90 15.89 8.97
C GLU A 160 3.01 16.96 8.90
N ILE A 161 2.91 17.84 7.91
CA ILE A 161 3.75 19.05 7.76
C ILE A 161 2.99 20.24 8.36
N LYS A 162 3.15 20.46 9.67
CA LYS A 162 2.33 21.41 10.45
C LYS A 162 2.27 22.85 9.93
N ILE A 163 3.31 23.28 9.24
CA ILE A 163 3.44 24.66 8.75
C ILE A 163 2.86 24.87 7.34
N ALA A 164 2.51 23.77 6.66
CA ALA A 164 2.09 23.81 5.26
C ALA A 164 0.64 24.27 5.12
N ASP A 165 0.39 25.09 4.11
CA ASP A 165 -0.95 25.52 3.76
C ASP A 165 -1.57 24.57 2.72
N PRO A 166 -2.51 23.68 3.10
CA PRO A 166 -3.11 22.70 2.18
C PRO A 166 -3.87 23.35 1.02
N ALA A 167 -4.38 24.57 1.19
CA ALA A 167 -5.17 25.25 0.18
C ALA A 167 -4.31 25.69 -1.01
N SER A 168 -3.08 26.13 -0.75
CA SER A 168 -2.12 26.55 -1.77
C SER A 168 -1.02 25.52 -2.07
N PHE A 169 -0.98 24.40 -1.35
CA PHE A 169 0.03 23.35 -1.55
C PHE A 169 -0.11 22.66 -2.91
N GLU A 170 0.99 22.66 -3.66
CA GLU A 170 1.11 22.04 -4.97
C GLU A 170 2.48 21.38 -5.18
N GLY A 171 2.48 20.32 -6.01
CA GLY A 171 3.71 19.73 -6.55
C GLY A 171 4.14 20.45 -7.82
N VAL A 172 5.44 20.63 -8.00
CA VAL A 172 6.05 21.13 -9.23
C VAL A 172 6.68 19.96 -9.96
N PHE A 173 6.43 19.88 -11.27
CA PHE A 173 6.78 18.73 -12.10
C PHE A 173 7.61 19.15 -13.31
N LYS A 174 8.37 18.19 -13.85
CA LYS A 174 9.10 18.34 -15.10
C LYS A 174 8.79 17.17 -16.03
N ILE A 175 8.48 17.48 -17.29
CA ILE A 175 8.38 16.49 -18.34
C ILE A 175 9.79 16.22 -18.88
N ILE A 176 10.15 14.94 -19.00
CA ILE A 176 11.45 14.50 -19.52
C ILE A 176 11.25 13.56 -20.72
N GLU A 177 12.18 13.61 -21.67
CA GLU A 177 12.25 12.64 -22.75
C GLU A 177 13.00 11.39 -22.27
N THR A 178 12.46 10.22 -22.63
CA THR A 178 13.01 8.91 -22.36
C THR A 178 13.11 8.13 -23.66
N LYS A 179 13.80 6.99 -23.64
CA LYS A 179 13.87 6.06 -24.78
C LYS A 179 12.48 5.56 -25.24
N ASN A 180 11.48 5.62 -24.36
CA ASN A 180 10.13 5.08 -24.59
C ASN A 180 9.06 6.18 -24.76
N GLY A 181 9.45 7.45 -24.93
CA GLY A 181 8.53 8.60 -25.02
C GLY A 181 8.77 9.63 -23.91
N PHE A 182 7.72 10.27 -23.42
CA PHE A 182 7.83 11.27 -22.35
C PHE A 182 7.45 10.69 -20.98
N ASP A 183 8.14 11.12 -19.93
CA ASP A 183 7.82 10.81 -18.53
C ASP A 183 7.67 12.10 -17.72
N THR A 184 6.96 12.06 -16.59
CA THR A 184 6.78 13.19 -15.68
C THR A 184 7.42 12.88 -14.34
N ILE A 185 8.37 13.72 -13.94
CA ILE A 185 9.04 13.62 -12.65
C ILE A 185 8.57 14.73 -11.71
N PHE A 186 8.36 14.38 -10.45
CA PHE A 186 8.21 15.36 -9.38
C PHE A 186 9.56 16.03 -9.13
N ARG A 187 9.54 17.34 -8.86
CA ARG A 187 10.73 18.15 -8.58
C ARG A 187 10.75 18.55 -7.12
N TYR A 188 9.78 19.36 -6.72
CA TYR A 188 9.64 19.87 -5.37
C TYR A 188 8.18 20.20 -5.10
N ALA A 189 7.85 20.48 -3.85
CA ALA A 189 6.53 21.02 -3.50
C ALA A 189 6.68 22.45 -2.97
N LYS A 190 5.61 23.22 -3.08
CA LYS A 190 5.52 24.56 -2.50
C LYS A 190 4.09 24.86 -2.09
N ASP A 191 3.93 25.88 -1.26
CA ASP A 191 2.66 26.55 -1.06
C ASP A 191 2.83 28.06 -1.34
N SER A 192 1.87 28.88 -0.91
CA SER A 192 1.92 30.33 -1.10
C SER A 192 3.10 31.04 -0.41
N LYS A 193 3.74 30.39 0.57
CA LYS A 193 4.76 30.99 1.44
C LYS A 193 6.10 30.25 1.43
N TYR A 194 6.08 28.93 1.31
CA TYR A 194 7.25 28.07 1.50
C TYR A 194 7.49 27.14 0.31
N TYR A 195 8.76 26.75 0.16
CA TYR A 195 9.19 25.64 -0.67
C TYR A 195 9.54 24.47 0.26
N TYR A 196 9.33 23.25 -0.19
CA TYR A 196 9.49 22.04 0.62
C TYR A 196 10.48 21.06 0.01
N ASP A 197 11.34 20.53 0.86
CA ASP A 197 12.16 19.34 0.62
C ASP A 197 11.80 18.30 1.68
N GLY A 198 11.05 17.28 1.26
CA GLY A 198 10.35 16.38 2.16
C GLY A 198 9.44 17.08 3.16
N GLY A 199 9.61 16.78 4.44
CA GLY A 199 8.81 17.40 5.52
C GLY A 199 9.25 18.81 5.90
N ASP A 200 10.40 19.27 5.40
CA ASP A 200 11.06 20.50 5.83
C ASP A 200 10.94 21.62 4.79
N THR A 201 11.02 22.89 5.24
CA THR A 201 11.10 24.02 4.31
C THR A 201 12.50 24.21 3.77
N CYS A 202 12.60 24.64 2.52
CA CYS A 202 13.85 25.01 1.89
C CYS A 202 13.74 26.37 1.17
N SER A 203 14.87 26.89 0.69
CA SER A 203 14.86 28.10 -0.14
C SER A 203 14.42 27.78 -1.56
N LYS A 204 13.84 28.77 -2.26
CA LYS A 204 13.50 28.65 -3.68
C LYS A 204 14.66 28.13 -4.53
N LYS A 205 15.87 28.66 -4.31
CA LYS A 205 17.07 28.25 -5.04
C LYS A 205 17.31 26.75 -4.89
N ILE A 206 17.27 26.24 -3.65
CA ILE A 206 17.47 24.81 -3.36
C ILE A 206 16.39 23.97 -4.03
N ALA A 207 15.12 24.38 -3.92
CA ALA A 207 14.01 23.64 -4.52
C ALA A 207 14.13 23.53 -6.05
N GLU A 208 14.57 24.59 -6.72
CA GLU A 208 14.65 24.66 -8.18
C GLU A 208 15.94 24.06 -8.78
N GLU A 209 16.96 23.79 -7.95
CA GLU A 209 18.27 23.31 -8.38
C GLU A 209 18.28 21.81 -8.77
N TYR A 210 17.38 21.03 -8.16
CA TYR A 210 17.22 19.59 -8.41
C TYR A 210 16.20 19.29 -9.48
#